data_AF-A0A6H1QAL0-F1
#
_entry.id   AF-A0A6H1QAL0-F1
#
_cell.length_a   1.000
_cell.length_b   1.000
_cell.length_c   1.000
_cell.angle_alpha   90.00
_cell.angle_beta   90.00
_cell.angle_gamma   90.00
#
_symmetry.space_group_name_H-M   'P 1'
#
loop_
_entity.id
_entity.type
_entity.pdbx_description
1 polymer ?
#
loop_
_entity_poly.entity_id
_entity_poly.type
_entity_poly.pdbx_seq_one_letter_code
_entity_poly.pdbx_strand_id
1 'polypeptide(L)'
;MVKASSRIEYSDFEHIMIHLAGERGWTFKFGDESVPVEAVFNHSTYAPALLAAAETELAARRIGGDLAFALEGEGNSLFGARVRLVSERNSFLSQFWRMATTALIIESLPRSGNSIMLDQLQYVLGDRFADYVEAATAEAS
;
A
#
# COMPACT_ATOMS: atom_id res chain seq x y z
N MET A 1 -23.29 24.18 -13.56
CA MET A 1 -23.16 22.97 -12.70
C MET A 1 -21.95 22.20 -13.19
N VAL A 2 -20.81 22.36 -12.52
CA VAL A 2 -19.56 21.71 -12.93
C VAL A 2 -19.62 20.26 -12.47
N LYS A 3 -19.84 19.31 -13.40
CA LYS A 3 -19.56 17.90 -13.16
C LYS A 3 -18.04 17.73 -13.20
N ALA A 4 -17.37 18.02 -12.09
CA ALA A 4 -16.04 17.49 -11.86
C ALA A 4 -16.23 16.06 -11.35
N SER A 5 -16.32 15.09 -12.26
CA SER A 5 -15.96 13.72 -11.89
C SER A 5 -14.44 13.68 -11.81
N SER A 6 -13.85 14.19 -10.72
CA SER A 6 -12.46 13.89 -10.42
C SER A 6 -12.41 12.42 -10.03
N ARG A 7 -11.93 11.59 -10.95
CA ARG A 7 -11.65 10.18 -10.67
C ARG A 7 -10.50 10.16 -9.66
N ILE A 8 -10.72 9.58 -8.48
CA ILE A 8 -9.68 9.47 -7.46
C ILE A 8 -8.54 8.61 -8.02
N GLU A 9 -7.35 9.17 -8.08
CA GLU A 9 -6.15 8.51 -8.56
C GLU A 9 -5.36 7.88 -7.41
N TYR A 10 -4.39 7.02 -7.75
CA TYR A 10 -3.50 6.47 -6.73
C TYR A 10 -2.64 7.58 -6.08
N SER A 11 -2.22 8.56 -6.88
CA SER A 11 -1.45 9.73 -6.44
C SER A 11 -2.15 10.51 -5.32
N ASP A 12 -3.48 10.57 -5.30
CA ASP A 12 -4.24 11.19 -4.22
C ASP A 12 -4.00 10.48 -2.88
N PHE A 13 -4.04 9.14 -2.89
CA PHE A 13 -3.73 8.33 -1.70
C PHE A 13 -2.27 8.51 -1.27
N GLU A 14 -1.34 8.42 -2.22
CA GLU A 14 0.10 8.57 -1.97
C GLU A 14 0.41 9.93 -1.31
N HIS A 15 -0.08 11.03 -1.89
CA HIS A 15 0.14 12.37 -1.35
C HIS A 15 -0.47 12.57 0.03
N ILE A 16 -1.68 12.06 0.27
CA ILE A 16 -2.33 12.16 1.59
C ILE A 16 -1.52 11.40 2.65
N MET A 17 -1.05 10.20 2.33
CA MET A 17 -0.25 9.40 3.26
C MET A 17 1.12 10.00 3.54
N ILE A 18 1.78 10.58 2.53
CA ILE A 18 3.04 11.32 2.71
C ILE A 18 2.82 12.55 3.61
N HIS A 19 1.74 13.30 3.38
CA HIS A 19 1.40 14.46 4.22
C HIS A 19 1.15 14.05 5.67
N LEU A 20 0.35 13.00 5.88
CA LEU A 20 0.08 12.44 7.19
C LEU A 20 1.36 11.98 7.89
N ALA A 21 2.27 11.33 7.17
CA ALA A 21 3.57 10.91 7.71
C ALA A 21 4.38 12.11 8.21
N GLY A 22 4.36 13.22 7.48
CA GLY A 22 4.97 14.49 7.89
C GLY A 22 4.36 15.05 9.18
N GLU A 23 3.03 15.12 9.27
CA GLU A 23 2.34 15.60 10.48
C GLU A 23 2.59 14.71 11.70
N ARG A 24 2.69 13.39 11.49
CA ARG A 24 2.93 12.41 12.55
C ARG A 24 4.41 12.24 12.91
N GLY A 25 5.32 12.85 12.14
CA GLY A 25 6.77 12.69 12.31
C GLY A 25 7.24 11.26 12.08
N TRP A 26 6.60 10.52 11.18
CA TRP A 26 7.00 9.16 10.87
C TRP A 26 8.34 9.15 10.14
N THR A 27 9.25 8.29 10.61
CA THR A 27 10.49 7.95 9.91
C THR A 27 10.54 6.44 9.74
N PHE A 28 11.16 5.97 8.67
CA PHE A 28 11.08 4.56 8.27
C PHE A 28 12.46 3.98 8.05
N LYS A 29 12.59 2.68 8.33
CA LYS A 29 13.79 1.91 7.98
C LYS A 29 13.46 0.48 7.58
N PHE A 30 14.37 -0.14 6.84
CA PHE A 30 14.39 -1.57 6.54
C PHE A 30 15.78 -2.09 6.86
N GLY A 31 15.90 -3.05 7.77
CA GLY A 31 17.17 -3.37 8.42
C GLY A 31 17.77 -2.13 9.10
N ASP A 32 18.98 -1.76 8.69
CA ASP A 32 19.70 -0.56 9.17
C ASP A 32 19.63 0.62 8.20
N GLU A 33 18.92 0.49 7.08
CA GLU A 33 18.82 1.54 6.05
C GLU A 33 17.58 2.41 6.25
N SER A 34 17.78 3.74 6.19
CA SER A 34 16.68 4.70 6.19
C SER A 34 15.91 4.61 4.87
N VAL A 35 14.57 4.56 4.96
CA VAL A 35 13.68 4.50 3.80
C VAL A 35 12.96 5.85 3.67
N PRO A 36 12.97 6.50 2.49
CA PRO A 36 12.25 7.75 2.28
C PRO A 36 10.74 7.50 2.32
N VAL A 37 9.99 8.47 2.86
CA VAL A 37 8.53 8.38 3.06
C VAL A 37 7.81 8.14 1.72
N GLU A 38 8.29 8.75 0.65
CA GLU A 38 7.78 8.60 -0.71
C GLU A 38 7.86 7.14 -1.17
N ALA A 39 8.97 6.45 -0.88
CA ALA A 39 9.10 5.03 -1.18
C ALA A 39 8.20 4.15 -0.31
N VAL A 40 7.73 4.63 0.85
CA VAL A 40 6.81 3.83 1.68
C VAL A 40 5.42 3.76 1.04
N PHE A 41 4.96 4.84 0.44
CA PHE A 41 3.60 4.95 -0.11
C PHE A 41 3.51 4.86 -1.63
N ASN A 42 4.65 4.79 -2.31
CA ASN A 42 4.69 4.61 -3.75
C ASN A 42 4.11 3.25 -4.19
N HIS A 43 3.37 3.25 -5.30
CA HIS A 43 2.58 2.11 -5.78
C HIS A 43 3.39 0.85 -6.11
N SER A 44 4.69 0.93 -6.35
CA SER A 44 5.55 -0.19 -6.75
C SER A 44 6.63 -0.53 -5.72
N THR A 45 6.55 0.04 -4.53
CA THR A 45 7.53 -0.16 -3.45
C THR A 45 6.84 -0.77 -2.25
N TYR A 46 6.59 -0.06 -1.14
CA TYR A 46 5.97 -0.68 0.05
C TYR A 46 4.45 -0.68 0.06
N ALA A 47 3.78 0.10 -0.79
CA ALA A 47 2.33 0.15 -0.82
C ALA A 47 1.62 -1.18 -1.14
N PRO A 48 2.11 -2.04 -2.07
CA PRO A 48 1.53 -3.37 -2.27
C PRO A 48 1.40 -4.17 -0.98
N ALA A 49 2.48 -4.23 -0.20
CA ALA A 49 2.50 -4.97 1.07
C ALA A 49 1.62 -4.30 2.13
N LEU A 50 1.65 -2.96 2.22
CA LEU A 50 0.81 -2.21 3.16
C LEU A 50 -0.69 -2.41 2.88
N LEU A 51 -1.10 -2.37 1.63
CA LEU A 51 -2.51 -2.54 1.25
C LEU A 51 -2.98 -3.98 1.40
N ALA A 52 -2.12 -4.97 1.13
CA ALA A 52 -2.42 -6.37 1.42
C ALA A 52 -2.56 -6.62 2.93
N ALA A 53 -1.69 -6.03 3.76
CA ALA A 53 -1.81 -6.09 5.22
C ALA A 53 -3.10 -5.41 5.70
N ALA A 54 -3.44 -4.25 5.13
CA ALA A 54 -4.66 -3.52 5.45
C ALA A 54 -5.94 -4.32 5.10
N GLU A 55 -5.97 -4.99 3.94
CA GLU A 55 -7.08 -5.86 3.55
C GLU A 55 -7.21 -7.06 4.52
N THR A 56 -6.08 -7.65 4.89
CA THR A 56 -6.03 -8.75 5.87
C THR A 56 -6.55 -8.30 7.24
N GLU A 57 -6.19 -7.09 7.69
CA GLU A 57 -6.65 -6.52 8.94
C GLU A 57 -8.17 -6.26 8.95
N LEU A 58 -8.72 -5.74 7.85
CA LEU A 58 -10.17 -5.59 7.70
C LEU A 58 -10.89 -6.93 7.77
N ALA A 59 -10.37 -7.93 7.05
CA ALA A 59 -10.92 -9.28 7.05
C ALA A 59 -10.88 -9.93 8.44
N ALA A 60 -9.74 -9.80 9.15
CA ALA A 60 -9.57 -10.32 10.51
C ALA A 60 -10.58 -9.72 11.50
N ARG A 61 -10.92 -8.44 11.34
CA ARG A 61 -11.93 -7.74 12.14
C ARG A 61 -13.37 -7.96 11.65
N ARG A 62 -13.57 -8.73 10.59
CA ARG A 62 -14.88 -8.97 9.95
C ARG A 62 -15.54 -7.68 9.47
N ILE A 63 -14.73 -6.71 9.06
CA ILE A 63 -15.20 -5.46 8.45
C ILE A 63 -15.26 -5.68 6.94
N GLY A 64 -16.46 -5.61 6.36
CA GLY A 64 -16.69 -5.77 4.91
C GLY A 64 -16.25 -4.57 4.06
N GLY A 65 -15.16 -3.90 4.44
CA GLY A 65 -14.61 -2.76 3.71
C GLY A 65 -13.83 -3.22 2.49
N ASP A 66 -14.09 -2.61 1.33
CA ASP A 66 -13.33 -2.83 0.11
C ASP A 66 -12.30 -1.71 -0.05
N LEU A 67 -11.01 -2.06 -0.21
CA LEU A 67 -9.93 -1.09 -0.43
C LEU A 67 -9.81 -0.64 -1.89
N ALA A 68 -10.52 -1.31 -2.81
CA ALA A 68 -10.59 -1.05 -4.24
C ALA A 68 -9.24 -1.02 -4.96
N PHE A 69 -8.33 -1.91 -4.59
CA PHE A 69 -7.06 -2.11 -5.28
C PHE A 69 -6.97 -3.51 -5.88
N ALA A 70 -6.05 -3.65 -6.82
CA ALA A 70 -5.53 -4.91 -7.33
C ALA A 70 -4.00 -4.83 -7.35
N LEU A 71 -3.35 -5.98 -7.29
CA LEU A 71 -1.92 -6.11 -7.50
C LEU A 71 -1.69 -6.59 -8.94
N GLU A 72 -0.78 -5.93 -9.64
CA GLU A 72 -0.33 -6.30 -10.98
C GLU A 72 1.15 -6.64 -10.93
N GLY A 73 1.58 -7.70 -11.60
CA GLY A 73 2.99 -8.07 -11.66
C GLY A 73 3.84 -6.96 -12.27
N GLU A 74 4.98 -6.63 -11.64
CA GLU A 74 5.91 -5.62 -12.14
C GLU A 74 7.35 -5.98 -11.76
N GLY A 75 8.19 -6.32 -12.75
CA GLY A 75 9.54 -6.85 -12.51
C GLY A 75 10.53 -5.87 -11.86
N ASN A 76 10.28 -4.57 -11.94
CA ASN A 76 11.14 -3.53 -11.33
C ASN A 76 10.61 -3.01 -9.98
N SER A 77 9.56 -3.63 -9.44
CA SER A 77 8.97 -3.25 -8.15
C SER A 77 9.66 -3.98 -6.99
N LEU A 78 9.58 -3.42 -5.78
CA LEU A 78 10.24 -3.98 -4.59
C LEU A 78 9.71 -5.38 -4.23
N PHE A 79 8.41 -5.61 -4.47
CA PHE A 79 7.74 -6.88 -4.17
C PHE A 79 7.15 -7.54 -5.42
N GLY A 80 7.76 -7.35 -6.59
CA GLY A 80 7.33 -8.02 -7.84
C GLY A 80 5.91 -7.67 -8.28
N ALA A 81 5.25 -6.73 -7.61
CA ALA A 81 3.91 -6.24 -7.90
C ALA A 81 3.80 -4.74 -7.65
N ARG A 82 2.86 -4.12 -8.36
CA ARG A 82 2.42 -2.74 -8.16
C ARG A 82 0.94 -2.67 -7.84
N VAL A 83 0.54 -1.58 -7.19
CA VAL A 83 -0.86 -1.29 -6.90
C VAL A 83 -1.53 -0.61 -8.09
N ARG A 84 -2.68 -1.15 -8.51
CA ARG A 84 -3.64 -0.44 -9.37
C ARG A 84 -4.97 -0.28 -8.66
N LEU A 85 -5.57 0.91 -8.74
CA LEU A 85 -6.93 1.13 -8.24
C LEU A 85 -7.97 0.59 -9.24
N VAL A 86 -8.93 -0.19 -8.73
CA VAL A 86 -10.03 -0.75 -9.51
C VAL A 86 -11.16 0.27 -9.53
N SER A 87 -11.31 0.97 -10.65
CA SER A 87 -12.16 2.16 -10.77
C SER A 87 -13.64 1.89 -10.45
N GLU A 88 -14.14 0.72 -10.81
CA GLU A 88 -15.53 0.31 -10.61
C GLU A 88 -15.87 0.13 -9.11
N ARG A 89 -14.83 -0.14 -8.29
CA ARG A 89 -14.93 -0.34 -6.84
C ARG A 89 -14.41 0.86 -6.05
N ASN A 90 -13.73 1.82 -6.70
CA ASN A 90 -13.06 2.94 -6.07
C ASN A 90 -14.05 4.04 -5.64
N SER A 91 -14.74 3.78 -4.54
CA SER A 91 -15.66 4.71 -3.90
C SER A 91 -14.94 5.57 -2.84
N PHE A 92 -15.61 6.64 -2.39
CA PHE A 92 -15.15 7.42 -1.24
C PHE A 92 -14.94 6.55 0.00
N LEU A 93 -15.84 5.60 0.25
CA LEU A 93 -15.72 4.68 1.39
C LEU A 93 -14.49 3.78 1.25
N SER A 94 -14.18 3.34 0.03
CA SER A 94 -12.98 2.55 -0.26
C SER A 94 -11.71 3.36 -0.02
N GLN A 95 -11.70 4.63 -0.41
CA GLN A 95 -10.60 5.56 -0.12
C GLN A 95 -10.43 5.79 1.38
N PHE A 96 -11.53 6.05 2.11
CA PHE A 96 -11.51 6.22 3.56
C PHE A 96 -10.91 5.00 4.25
N TRP A 97 -11.40 3.80 3.92
CA TRP A 97 -10.86 2.57 4.49
C TRP A 97 -9.38 2.43 4.17
N ARG A 98 -8.98 2.62 2.91
CA ARG A 98 -7.58 2.51 2.48
C ARG A 98 -6.66 3.41 3.29
N MET A 99 -7.02 4.66 3.49
CA MET A 99 -6.23 5.59 4.30
C MET A 99 -6.21 5.18 5.78
N ALA A 100 -7.38 4.92 6.36
CA ALA A 100 -7.51 4.61 7.78
C ALA A 100 -6.78 3.32 8.17
N THR A 101 -6.91 2.26 7.39
CA THR A 101 -6.28 0.97 7.66
C THR A 101 -4.79 1.01 7.37
N THR A 102 -4.34 1.72 6.31
CA THR A 102 -2.91 1.88 6.07
C THR A 102 -2.24 2.63 7.21
N ALA A 103 -2.85 3.72 7.69
CA ALA A 103 -2.34 4.45 8.85
C ALA A 103 -2.30 3.58 10.11
N LEU A 104 -3.33 2.77 10.35
CA LEU A 104 -3.37 1.81 11.44
C LEU A 104 -2.22 0.79 11.34
N ILE A 105 -1.98 0.21 10.15
CA ILE A 105 -0.88 -0.72 9.92
C ILE A 105 0.45 -0.05 10.26
N ILE A 106 0.71 1.14 9.71
CA ILE A 106 1.95 1.89 9.97
C ILE A 106 2.18 2.15 11.46
N GLU A 107 1.16 2.58 12.20
CA GLU A 107 1.27 2.84 13.64
C GLU A 107 1.40 1.55 14.47
N SER A 108 0.99 0.40 13.93
CA SER A 108 1.11 -0.90 14.58
C SER A 108 2.47 -1.58 14.36
N LEU A 109 3.24 -1.14 13.36
CA LEU A 109 4.54 -1.71 13.05
C LEU A 109 5.55 -1.48 14.19
N PRO A 110 6.49 -2.42 14.40
CA PRO A 110 7.51 -2.27 15.41
C PRO A 110 8.40 -1.05 15.14
N ARG A 111 8.96 -0.49 16.22
CA ARG A 111 9.86 0.66 16.16
C ARG A 111 11.24 0.32 16.69
N SER A 112 12.25 0.96 16.11
CA SER A 112 13.63 0.95 16.60
C SER A 112 14.08 2.41 16.75
N GLY A 113 14.20 2.86 18.00
CA GLY A 113 14.30 4.29 18.29
C GLY A 113 13.06 5.03 17.76
N ASN A 114 13.28 6.06 16.95
CA ASN A 114 12.21 6.88 16.38
C ASN A 114 11.69 6.37 15.02
N SER A 115 12.27 5.28 14.49
CA SER A 115 11.94 4.77 13.16
C SER A 115 11.03 3.56 13.21
N ILE A 116 10.01 3.57 12.35
CA ILE A 116 9.10 2.47 12.10
C ILE A 116 9.81 1.46 11.19
N MET A 117 9.82 0.20 11.58
CA MET A 117 10.50 -0.88 10.89
C MET A 117 9.59 -1.52 9.86
N LEU A 118 10.03 -1.54 8.60
CA LEU A 118 9.29 -2.11 7.46
C LEU A 118 9.60 -3.61 7.25
N ASP A 119 10.52 -4.18 8.02
CA ASP A 119 11.00 -5.56 7.89
C ASP A 119 9.87 -6.60 7.94
N GLN A 120 8.78 -6.34 8.66
CA GLN A 120 7.66 -7.28 8.72
C GLN A 120 6.83 -7.33 7.44
N LEU A 121 6.88 -6.28 6.61
CA LEU A 121 6.10 -6.20 5.37
C LEU A 121 6.58 -7.19 4.31
N GLN A 122 7.84 -7.63 4.37
CA GLN A 122 8.38 -8.63 3.43
C GLN A 122 7.66 -9.98 3.50
N TYR A 123 7.02 -10.29 4.64
CA TYR A 123 6.31 -11.55 4.84
C TYR A 123 4.83 -11.48 4.46
N VAL A 124 4.29 -10.28 4.22
CA VAL A 124 2.85 -10.07 3.99
C VAL A 124 2.42 -10.63 2.63
N LEU A 125 3.30 -10.56 1.62
CA LEU A 125 2.96 -11.00 0.27
C LEU A 125 3.22 -12.50 0.03
N GLY A 126 4.04 -13.16 0.89
CA GLY A 126 4.16 -14.61 1.04
C GLY A 126 4.00 -15.47 -0.22
N ASP A 127 3.34 -16.63 -0.09
CA ASP A 127 3.14 -17.62 -1.16
C ASP A 127 2.32 -17.10 -2.36
N ARG A 128 1.62 -15.96 -2.22
CA ARG A 128 0.87 -15.31 -3.32
C ARG A 128 1.78 -14.55 -4.29
N PHE A 129 3.04 -14.33 -3.92
CA PHE A 129 4.04 -13.64 -4.75
C PHE A 129 4.36 -14.41 -6.04
N ALA A 130 4.38 -15.75 -5.99
CA ALA A 130 4.66 -16.59 -7.15
C ALA A 130 3.66 -16.31 -8.30
N ASP A 131 2.38 -16.14 -7.97
CA ASP A 131 1.30 -15.89 -8.93
C ASP A 131 1.50 -14.57 -9.70
N TYR A 132 2.07 -13.54 -9.06
CA TYR A 132 2.30 -12.23 -9.70
C TYR A 132 3.58 -12.20 -10.54
N VAL A 133 4.62 -12.92 -10.12
CA VAL A 133 5.88 -13.03 -10.87
C VAL A 133 5.72 -13.89 -12.12
N GLU A 134 4.96 -15.00 -12.04
CA GLU A 134 4.61 -15.81 -13.21
C GLU A 134 3.80 -15.02 -14.24
N ALA A 135 2.86 -14.18 -13.80
CA ALA A 135 2.11 -13.29 -14.69
C ALA A 135 3.01 -12.25 -15.39
N ALA A 136 3.92 -11.61 -14.65
CA ALA A 136 4.85 -10.61 -15.22
C ALA A 136 5.83 -11.20 -16.24
N THR A 137 6.23 -12.47 -16.06
CA THR A 137 7.16 -13.15 -16.97
C THR A 137 6.46 -13.70 -18.22
N ALA A 138 5.18 -14.06 -18.12
CA ALA A 138 4.36 -14.48 -19.25
C ALA A 138 4.04 -13.32 -20.22
N GLU A 139 3.87 -12.09 -19.73
CA GLU A 139 3.61 -10.92 -20.58
C GLU A 139 4.87 -10.36 -21.28
N ALA A 140 6.07 -10.75 -20.84
CA ALA A 140 7.35 -10.33 -21.40
C ALA A 140 7.91 -11.30 -22.47
N SER A 141 7.21 -12.41 -22.74
CA SER A 141 7.58 -13.47 -23.71
C SER A 141 6.72 -13.39 -24.97
#